data_AF-A0A661M8K2-F1
#
_entry.id   AF-A0A661M8K2-F1
#
_cell.length_a   1.000
_cell.length_b   1.000
_cell.length_c   1.000
_cell.angle_alpha   90.00
_cell.angle_beta   90.00
_cell.angle_gamma   90.00
#
_symmetry.space_group_name_H-M   'P 1'
#
loop_
_entity.id
_entity.type
_entity.pdbx_description
1 polymer ?
#
loop_
_entity_poly.entity_id
_entity_poly.type
_entity_poly.pdbx_seq_one_letter_code
_entity_poly.pdbx_strand_id
1 'polypeptide(L)'
;MVLFLLFLLAAAVGCGDTSSGAAGTGGAGGTAGSGGAGGQGGQAGMGGQAGMGGQGGMGGQGGTGGGIASTCHSSVPPLLSDWGLFTDIRNQVPAEGVIPFEVTSPLFTDGALKHRFVTLTKGGQIEYFNDTARWQSPVGTIYAKTFAYPPNLEDPETDGLEQLVETRLIVHVAAEDDRLDCSGADSCWQVHVYVYDEEMTDAVCQAGGAAVSITYTNPVEKECSNDESPCEVDEDCPGATCDNVQESVPNYGVPSNGACRRCHGADDTRTLGPSTGMLNRGNDYGGVPVANQIDQLYQLGMLAPEPPPDQEDRTTYVDPVSYTADCQTPACFHEAARSYFDANCSHCHAPDGEAAGTGIFLDYASMAPEPPPTGEDFKKWGVCKVPTSAGGVKNCPGGTVDIVPGEPDTSILLCRINSIIPGEMMAPLGRSLVDVDGYDVIRQWIIDLPTLFPDIPTCSAGGTGGTGGAGI
;
A
#
# COMPACT_ATOMS: atom_id res chain seq x y z
N MET A 1 -57.22 -2.65 6.09
CA MET A 1 -57.08 -4.00 6.68
C MET A 1 -55.60 -4.31 6.73
N VAL A 2 -54.98 -4.20 7.93
CA VAL A 2 -54.24 -5.27 8.66
C VAL A 2 -52.87 -5.56 8.02
N LEU A 3 -51.69 -5.43 8.66
CA LEU A 3 -51.29 -5.15 10.04
C LEU A 3 -49.78 -4.75 10.03
N PHE A 4 -49.38 -3.73 10.79
CA PHE A 4 -47.98 -3.40 11.12
C PHE A 4 -47.62 -4.11 12.44
N LEU A 5 -46.42 -4.72 12.52
CA LEU A 5 -45.89 -5.33 13.75
C LEU A 5 -44.71 -4.50 14.25
N LEU A 6 -44.95 -3.72 15.31
CA LEU A 6 -43.94 -3.14 16.19
C LEU A 6 -43.58 -4.16 17.28
N PHE A 7 -42.28 -4.30 17.58
CA PHE A 7 -41.81 -4.91 18.82
C PHE A 7 -41.20 -3.83 19.73
N LEU A 8 -41.80 -3.68 20.91
CA LEU A 8 -41.27 -2.97 22.07
C LEU A 8 -40.38 -3.92 22.89
N LEU A 9 -39.21 -3.46 23.33
CA LEU A 9 -38.51 -4.06 24.47
C LEU A 9 -38.42 -3.04 25.62
N ALA A 10 -38.90 -3.47 26.79
CA ALA A 10 -39.03 -2.67 27.99
C ALA A 10 -37.72 -2.67 28.81
N ALA A 11 -37.35 -1.49 29.31
CA ALA A 11 -36.34 -1.29 30.33
C ALA A 11 -36.87 -1.71 31.71
N ALA A 12 -36.06 -2.42 32.49
CA ALA A 12 -36.26 -2.63 33.91
C ALA A 12 -35.05 -2.06 34.68
N VAL A 13 -35.30 -0.96 35.38
CA VAL A 13 -34.44 -0.34 36.39
C VAL A 13 -34.65 -1.07 37.72
N GLY A 14 -33.56 -1.39 38.41
CA GLY A 14 -33.57 -1.87 39.80
C GLY A 14 -32.34 -1.36 40.55
N CYS A 15 -32.56 -0.42 41.46
CA CYS A 15 -31.58 0.20 42.37
C CYS A 15 -31.25 -0.65 43.61
N GLY A 16 -30.08 -0.34 44.21
CA GLY A 16 -29.77 -0.45 45.65
C GLY A 16 -28.88 -1.64 46.01
N ASP A 17 -27.86 -1.55 46.87
CA ASP A 17 -27.34 -0.44 47.65
C ASP A 17 -25.90 -0.75 48.13
N THR A 18 -25.21 0.34 48.43
CA THR A 18 -23.95 0.57 49.16
C THR A 18 -23.46 -0.47 50.18
N SER A 19 -22.13 -0.64 50.26
CA SER A 19 -21.41 -0.39 51.52
C SER A 19 -19.91 -0.09 51.31
N SER A 20 -19.49 1.00 51.96
CA SER A 20 -18.15 1.56 52.10
C SER A 20 -17.31 0.82 53.16
N GLY A 21 -15.99 0.73 52.94
CA GLY A 21 -15.02 0.33 53.96
C GLY A 21 -13.65 0.95 53.69
N ALA A 22 -13.14 1.73 54.64
CA ALA A 22 -12.07 2.69 54.50
C ALA A 22 -10.65 2.14 54.77
N ALA A 23 -9.69 2.87 54.19
CA ALA A 23 -8.34 3.23 54.66
C ALA A 23 -7.59 2.36 55.69
N GLY A 24 -6.35 2.01 55.34
CA GLY A 24 -5.29 1.61 56.26
C GLY A 24 -3.92 2.07 55.74
N THR A 25 -3.29 2.98 56.49
CA THR A 25 -1.98 3.62 56.26
C THR A 25 -0.82 2.86 56.92
N GLY A 26 0.40 3.00 56.36
CA GLY A 26 1.69 2.76 57.02
C GLY A 26 2.67 2.01 56.10
N GLY A 27 3.95 2.36 55.91
CA GLY A 27 4.83 3.36 56.48
C GLY A 27 6.29 2.89 56.37
N ALA A 28 7.12 3.69 55.68
CA ALA A 28 8.57 3.94 55.88
C ALA A 28 9.68 2.88 55.65
N GLY A 29 10.75 3.35 54.98
CA GLY A 29 12.16 2.92 55.06
C GLY A 29 12.63 2.06 53.88
N GLY A 30 13.58 2.41 53.01
CA GLY A 30 14.71 3.32 53.07
C GLY A 30 16.00 2.51 52.89
N THR A 31 16.73 2.70 51.79
CA THR A 31 18.19 2.90 51.74
C THR A 31 18.69 2.92 50.28
N ALA A 32 19.61 3.86 50.04
CA ALA A 32 20.37 4.03 48.81
C ALA A 32 21.45 2.95 48.69
N GLY A 33 21.72 2.53 47.44
CA GLY A 33 22.87 1.75 47.05
C GLY A 33 23.46 2.33 45.77
N SER A 34 24.56 3.05 45.93
CA SER A 34 25.42 3.58 44.86
C SER A 34 26.28 2.48 44.24
N GLY A 35 26.48 2.55 42.92
CA GLY A 35 27.52 1.84 42.17
C GLY A 35 27.03 1.59 40.74
N GLY A 36 27.75 1.87 39.67
CA GLY A 36 29.08 2.41 39.47
C GLY A 36 29.23 2.54 37.96
N ALA A 37 29.97 3.56 37.54
CA ALA A 37 30.26 3.84 36.14
C ALA A 37 31.09 2.72 35.47
N GLY A 38 30.82 2.49 34.19
CA GLY A 38 31.63 1.70 33.27
C GLY A 38 30.74 1.08 32.19
N GLY A 39 30.95 1.26 30.89
CA GLY A 39 31.96 2.01 30.17
C GLY A 39 31.71 1.87 28.67
N GLN A 40 32.41 2.71 27.91
CA GLN A 40 32.78 2.50 26.50
C GLN A 40 31.64 2.53 25.47
N GLY A 41 31.30 3.75 25.06
CA GLY A 41 30.91 4.04 23.69
C GLY A 41 32.10 3.71 22.77
N GLY A 42 32.05 2.53 22.16
CA GLY A 42 32.90 2.14 21.04
C GLY A 42 32.14 2.41 19.74
N GLN A 43 32.66 3.34 18.95
CA GLN A 43 32.30 3.52 17.55
C GLN A 43 32.50 2.20 16.80
N ALA A 44 31.43 1.56 16.34
CA ALA A 44 31.51 0.58 15.28
C ALA A 44 31.22 1.31 13.97
N GLY A 45 32.29 1.62 13.24
CA GLY A 45 32.20 2.14 11.88
C GLY A 45 31.46 1.14 10.99
N MET A 46 30.40 1.61 10.33
CA MET A 46 29.80 0.91 9.19
C MET A 46 30.70 1.10 7.96
N GLY A 47 31.88 0.51 8.03
CA GLY A 47 32.76 0.24 6.90
C GLY A 47 32.75 -1.27 6.66
N GLY A 48 31.72 -1.74 5.98
CA GLY A 48 31.56 -3.15 5.62
C GLY A 48 30.69 -3.24 4.40
N GLN A 49 31.33 -3.41 3.24
CA GLN A 49 30.66 -3.82 2.01
C GLN A 49 29.88 -5.09 2.32
N ALA A 50 28.56 -4.98 2.44
CA ALA A 50 27.69 -6.14 2.32
C ALA A 50 27.80 -6.60 0.86
N GLY A 51 28.56 -7.67 0.66
CA GLY A 51 28.66 -8.34 -0.62
C GLY A 51 27.26 -8.63 -1.12
N MET A 52 26.99 -8.16 -2.34
CA MET A 52 25.80 -8.50 -3.10
C MET A 52 25.74 -10.04 -3.18
N GLY A 53 24.85 -10.63 -2.38
CA GLY A 53 24.45 -12.02 -2.53
C GLY A 53 23.91 -12.16 -3.94
N GLY A 54 24.58 -13.00 -4.72
CA GLY A 54 24.39 -13.10 -6.16
C GLY A 54 22.93 -13.29 -6.56
N GLN A 55 22.57 -12.62 -7.64
CA GLN A 55 21.42 -12.97 -8.46
C GLN A 55 21.46 -14.49 -8.69
N GLY A 56 20.53 -15.21 -8.06
CA GLY A 56 20.24 -16.59 -8.44
C GLY A 56 19.81 -16.55 -9.90
N GLY A 57 20.58 -17.21 -10.77
CA GLY A 57 20.35 -17.21 -12.20
C GLY A 57 18.92 -17.62 -12.54
N MET A 58 18.20 -16.74 -13.23
CA MET A 58 16.96 -17.06 -13.91
C MET A 58 17.31 -17.97 -15.10
N GLY A 59 17.34 -19.27 -14.82
CA GLY A 59 17.51 -20.33 -15.80
C GLY A 59 16.32 -21.26 -15.78
N GLY A 60 15.11 -20.73 -16.02
CA GLY A 60 13.92 -21.52 -16.31
C GLY A 60 13.76 -21.63 -17.82
N GLN A 61 14.16 -22.77 -18.39
CA GLN A 61 13.93 -23.07 -19.80
C GLN A 61 12.42 -23.11 -20.07
N GLY A 62 12.00 -22.40 -21.12
CA GLY A 62 10.68 -22.58 -21.72
C GLY A 62 10.48 -24.05 -22.07
N GLY A 63 9.51 -24.67 -21.38
CA GLY A 63 9.09 -26.04 -21.58
C GLY A 63 7.59 -26.07 -21.82
N THR A 64 7.21 -26.31 -23.07
CA THR A 64 5.85 -26.57 -23.52
C THR A 64 5.26 -27.80 -22.82
N GLY A 65 4.11 -27.66 -22.14
CA GLY A 65 3.16 -28.76 -21.91
C GLY A 65 3.31 -29.62 -20.65
N GLY A 66 3.55 -29.03 -19.48
CA GLY A 66 3.41 -29.72 -18.18
C GLY A 66 3.04 -28.71 -17.10
N GLY A 67 1.94 -28.94 -16.36
CA GLY A 67 1.41 -27.99 -15.38
C GLY A 67 2.45 -27.52 -14.37
N ILE A 68 2.36 -26.24 -13.99
CA ILE A 68 3.24 -25.62 -13.01
C ILE A 68 3.10 -26.36 -11.66
N ALA A 69 4.22 -26.87 -11.13
CA ALA A 69 4.23 -27.52 -9.82
C ALA A 69 4.33 -26.47 -8.71
N SER A 70 3.67 -26.72 -7.58
CA SER A 70 3.82 -25.87 -6.40
C SER A 70 5.26 -25.92 -5.88
N THR A 71 5.81 -24.75 -5.55
CA THR A 71 7.13 -24.61 -4.93
C THR A 71 7.05 -24.23 -3.45
N CYS A 72 5.83 -24.16 -2.90
CA CYS A 72 5.61 -23.84 -1.50
C CYS A 72 5.88 -25.03 -0.58
N HIS A 73 6.09 -24.76 0.71
CA HIS A 73 6.24 -25.81 1.71
C HIS A 73 5.00 -26.71 1.74
N SER A 74 5.16 -28.01 2.01
CA SER A 74 4.08 -29.01 1.91
C SER A 74 2.88 -28.77 2.84
N SER A 75 3.05 -27.88 3.80
CA SER A 75 2.01 -27.51 4.77
C SER A 75 1.13 -26.34 4.29
N VAL A 76 1.57 -25.66 3.22
CA VAL A 76 0.79 -24.64 2.51
C VAL A 76 -0.03 -25.34 1.42
N PRO A 77 -1.33 -25.04 1.27
CA PRO A 77 -2.12 -25.58 0.17
C PRO A 77 -1.45 -25.34 -1.20
N PRO A 78 -1.32 -26.36 -2.05
CA PRO A 78 -0.64 -26.21 -3.33
C PRO A 78 -1.44 -25.37 -4.34
N LEU A 79 -2.78 -25.37 -4.23
CA LEU A 79 -3.69 -24.65 -5.10
C LEU A 79 -4.42 -23.53 -4.36
N LEU A 80 -4.87 -22.50 -5.08
CA LEU A 80 -5.65 -21.41 -4.52
C LEU A 80 -7.05 -21.90 -4.12
N SER A 81 -7.65 -22.79 -4.92
CA SER A 81 -8.97 -23.39 -4.64
C SER A 81 -9.03 -24.13 -3.30
N ASP A 82 -7.92 -24.69 -2.83
CA ASP A 82 -7.82 -25.39 -1.56
C ASP A 82 -8.07 -24.48 -0.34
N TRP A 83 -7.97 -23.15 -0.49
CA TRP A 83 -8.31 -22.18 0.56
C TRP A 83 -9.82 -21.93 0.69
N GLY A 84 -10.62 -22.32 -0.31
CA GLY A 84 -12.08 -22.13 -0.29
C GLY A 84 -12.53 -20.66 -0.33
N LEU A 85 -11.69 -19.76 -0.87
CA LEU A 85 -11.98 -18.31 -0.91
C LEU A 85 -13.01 -17.93 -1.98
N PHE A 86 -13.18 -18.77 -3.01
CA PHE A 86 -14.00 -18.48 -4.17
C PHE A 86 -14.93 -19.65 -4.50
N THR A 87 -16.15 -19.33 -4.93
CA THR A 87 -17.05 -20.31 -5.55
C THR A 87 -16.85 -20.40 -7.06
N ASP A 88 -16.35 -19.33 -7.66
CA ASP A 88 -15.90 -19.25 -9.05
C ASP A 88 -14.64 -18.39 -9.11
N ILE A 89 -13.48 -19.03 -9.25
CA ILE A 89 -12.18 -18.35 -9.30
C ILE A 89 -12.04 -17.50 -10.57
N ARG A 90 -12.48 -18.00 -11.72
CA ARG A 90 -12.27 -17.30 -12.99
C ARG A 90 -12.98 -15.95 -13.00
N ASN A 91 -14.18 -15.90 -12.41
CA ASN A 91 -14.99 -14.68 -12.27
C ASN A 91 -14.81 -13.98 -10.91
N GLN A 92 -13.84 -14.43 -10.09
CA GLN A 92 -13.55 -13.88 -8.76
C GLN A 92 -14.78 -13.80 -7.84
N VAL A 93 -15.73 -14.73 -7.96
CA VAL A 93 -16.93 -14.78 -7.12
C VAL A 93 -16.56 -15.34 -5.75
N PRO A 94 -16.64 -14.53 -4.68
CA PRO A 94 -16.22 -14.95 -3.35
C PRO A 94 -17.11 -16.05 -2.78
N ALA A 95 -16.54 -16.87 -1.89
CA ALA A 95 -17.32 -17.79 -1.07
C ALA A 95 -18.08 -17.07 0.06
N GLU A 96 -19.03 -17.76 0.69
CA GLU A 96 -19.76 -17.20 1.84
C GLU A 96 -18.80 -16.80 2.96
N GLY A 97 -18.93 -15.57 3.47
CA GLY A 97 -18.05 -15.02 4.52
C GLY A 97 -16.71 -14.48 4.01
N VAL A 98 -16.50 -14.45 2.69
CA VAL A 98 -15.41 -13.74 2.03
C VAL A 98 -15.97 -12.43 1.46
N ILE A 99 -15.49 -11.30 1.98
CA ILE A 99 -16.06 -9.99 1.67
C ILE A 99 -15.15 -9.26 0.67
N PRO A 100 -15.63 -8.94 -0.54
CA PRO A 100 -14.90 -8.10 -1.46
C PRO A 100 -14.85 -6.66 -0.93
N PHE A 101 -13.77 -5.94 -1.21
CA PHE A 101 -13.69 -4.51 -0.89
C PHE A 101 -12.83 -3.76 -1.90
N GLU A 102 -13.07 -2.47 -1.99
CA GLU A 102 -12.31 -1.53 -2.79
C GLU A 102 -11.64 -0.47 -1.91
N VAL A 103 -10.59 0.12 -2.45
CA VAL A 103 -9.92 1.27 -1.82
C VAL A 103 -10.08 2.48 -2.72
N THR A 104 -10.11 3.68 -2.14
CA THR A 104 -10.15 4.93 -2.90
C THR A 104 -8.83 5.20 -3.65
N SER A 105 -7.68 4.99 -2.99
CA SER A 105 -6.35 5.15 -3.61
C SER A 105 -5.67 3.79 -3.75
N PRO A 106 -5.61 3.18 -4.95
CA PRO A 106 -4.94 1.90 -5.14
C PRO A 106 -3.42 2.05 -5.21
N LEU A 107 -2.70 1.09 -4.60
CA LEU A 107 -1.26 0.89 -4.85
C LEU A 107 -1.03 0.66 -6.35
N PHE A 108 -0.08 1.38 -6.95
CA PHE A 108 0.35 1.18 -8.33
C PHE A 108 1.12 -0.14 -8.48
N THR A 109 0.83 -0.89 -9.54
CA THR A 109 1.47 -2.18 -9.83
C THR A 109 1.39 -2.44 -11.34
N ASP A 110 2.14 -1.66 -12.12
CA ASP A 110 2.23 -1.77 -13.58
C ASP A 110 0.87 -1.73 -14.29
N GLY A 111 -0.07 -0.91 -13.81
CA GLY A 111 -1.41 -0.80 -14.37
C GLY A 111 -2.38 -1.95 -14.03
N ALA A 112 -1.94 -2.97 -13.27
CA ALA A 112 -2.81 -4.08 -12.90
C ALA A 112 -4.05 -3.62 -12.10
N LEU A 113 -5.21 -4.17 -12.46
CA LEU A 113 -6.40 -4.16 -11.60
C LEU A 113 -6.16 -5.05 -10.38
N LYS A 114 -6.87 -4.74 -9.27
CA LYS A 114 -6.75 -5.49 -8.03
C LYS A 114 -8.12 -5.81 -7.45
N HIS A 115 -8.49 -7.09 -7.48
CA HIS A 115 -9.62 -7.61 -6.70
C HIS A 115 -9.15 -7.90 -5.28
N ARG A 116 -9.84 -7.37 -4.27
CA ARG A 116 -9.43 -7.52 -2.86
C ARG A 116 -10.55 -8.15 -2.06
N PHE A 117 -10.17 -9.09 -1.21
CA PHE A 117 -11.09 -9.82 -0.36
C PHE A 117 -10.53 -9.92 1.05
N VAL A 118 -11.43 -9.94 2.03
CA VAL A 118 -11.10 -10.23 3.42
C VAL A 118 -12.06 -11.27 3.97
N THR A 119 -11.53 -12.20 4.76
CA THR A 119 -12.34 -13.10 5.55
C THR A 119 -11.76 -13.23 6.95
N LEU A 120 -12.65 -13.40 7.94
CA LEU A 120 -12.33 -13.52 9.36
C LEU A 120 -12.86 -14.86 9.87
N THR A 121 -12.21 -15.39 10.91
CA THR A 121 -12.81 -16.46 11.70
C THR A 121 -14.10 -15.97 12.37
N LYS A 122 -15.05 -16.87 12.59
CA LYS A 122 -16.37 -16.51 13.12
C LYS A 122 -16.24 -15.77 14.46
N GLY A 123 -16.78 -14.54 14.50
CA GLY A 123 -16.76 -13.67 15.68
C GLY A 123 -15.47 -12.85 15.84
N GLY A 124 -14.50 -12.99 14.93
CA GLY A 124 -13.36 -12.09 14.86
C GLY A 124 -13.77 -10.69 14.39
N GLN A 125 -13.13 -9.67 14.95
CA GLN A 125 -13.35 -8.27 14.59
C GLN A 125 -12.02 -7.60 14.28
N ILE A 126 -11.98 -6.82 13.20
CA ILE A 126 -10.88 -5.94 12.86
C ILE A 126 -11.00 -4.68 13.72
N GLU A 127 -9.94 -4.38 14.45
CA GLU A 127 -9.84 -3.18 15.27
C GLU A 127 -9.13 -2.05 14.51
N TYR A 128 -9.64 -0.83 14.62
CA TYR A 128 -8.98 0.38 14.16
C TYR A 128 -9.06 1.48 15.21
N PHE A 129 -7.96 2.21 15.44
CA PHE A 129 -7.91 3.25 16.49
C PHE A 129 -8.39 4.61 16.02
N ASN A 130 -8.19 4.90 14.73
CA ASN A 130 -8.67 6.07 14.03
C ASN A 130 -8.69 5.77 12.52
N ASP A 131 -9.28 6.65 11.71
CA ASP A 131 -9.51 6.36 10.30
C ASP A 131 -8.25 6.23 9.45
N THR A 132 -7.12 6.75 9.93
CA THR A 132 -5.82 6.70 9.24
C THR A 132 -4.90 5.59 9.76
N ALA A 133 -5.24 4.99 10.90
CA ALA A 133 -4.47 3.91 11.48
C ALA A 133 -4.63 2.63 10.66
N ARG A 134 -3.56 1.83 10.60
CA ARG A 134 -3.62 0.49 10.02
C ARG A 134 -4.47 -0.42 10.88
N TRP A 135 -5.23 -1.29 10.23
CA TRP A 135 -6.10 -2.26 10.87
C TRP A 135 -5.32 -3.32 11.66
N GLN A 136 -5.82 -3.61 12.85
CA GLN A 136 -5.42 -4.76 13.65
C GLN A 136 -6.42 -5.88 13.41
N SER A 137 -6.00 -6.89 12.68
CA SER A 137 -6.86 -8.01 12.31
C SER A 137 -6.62 -9.20 13.24
N PRO A 138 -7.66 -9.94 13.65
CA PRO A 138 -7.52 -11.06 14.57
C PRO A 138 -6.86 -12.26 13.88
N VAL A 139 -6.37 -13.21 14.68
CA VAL A 139 -5.86 -14.50 14.18
C VAL A 139 -6.95 -15.22 13.37
N GLY A 140 -6.53 -15.82 12.26
CA GLY A 140 -7.39 -16.48 11.27
C GLY A 140 -7.93 -15.54 10.20
N THR A 141 -7.53 -14.28 10.20
CA THR A 141 -7.82 -13.36 9.08
C THR A 141 -7.05 -13.78 7.83
N ILE A 142 -7.71 -13.74 6.67
CA ILE A 142 -7.07 -13.87 5.36
C ILE A 142 -7.42 -12.65 4.53
N TYR A 143 -6.40 -11.93 4.07
CA TYR A 143 -6.52 -10.97 2.98
C TYR A 143 -6.07 -11.63 1.69
N ALA A 144 -6.92 -11.57 0.66
CA ALA A 144 -6.58 -12.02 -0.69
C ALA A 144 -6.57 -10.83 -1.64
N LYS A 145 -5.57 -10.77 -2.51
CA LYS A 145 -5.47 -9.75 -3.55
C LYS A 145 -5.11 -10.42 -4.87
N THR A 146 -6.03 -10.37 -5.83
CA THR A 146 -5.81 -10.88 -7.18
C THR A 146 -5.44 -9.73 -8.10
N PHE A 147 -4.33 -9.89 -8.83
CA PHE A 147 -3.85 -8.95 -9.82
C PHE A 147 -4.27 -9.44 -11.20
N ALA A 148 -4.89 -8.55 -11.97
CA ALA A 148 -5.45 -8.88 -13.27
C ALA A 148 -5.26 -7.74 -14.27
N TYR A 149 -5.33 -8.08 -15.55
CA TYR A 149 -5.32 -7.11 -16.64
C TYR A 149 -6.58 -7.29 -17.49
N PRO A 150 -7.38 -6.25 -17.70
CA PRO A 150 -8.45 -6.33 -18.67
C PRO A 150 -7.84 -6.42 -20.08
N PRO A 151 -8.56 -6.99 -21.06
CA PRO A 151 -8.14 -6.93 -22.47
C PRO A 151 -7.89 -5.50 -22.97
N ASN A 152 -8.59 -4.54 -22.38
CA ASN A 152 -8.50 -3.11 -22.66
C ASN A 152 -8.50 -2.31 -21.34
N LEU A 153 -7.48 -1.51 -21.10
CA LEU A 153 -7.33 -0.74 -19.85
C LEU A 153 -8.25 0.49 -19.74
N GLU A 154 -8.73 1.08 -20.85
CA GLU A 154 -9.65 2.25 -20.82
C GLU A 154 -11.10 1.84 -20.64
N ASP A 155 -11.44 0.62 -21.06
CA ASP A 155 -12.77 0.06 -20.88
C ASP A 155 -12.73 -1.34 -20.24
N PRO A 156 -12.33 -1.43 -18.95
CA PRO A 156 -12.20 -2.71 -18.27
C PRO A 156 -13.52 -3.48 -18.15
N GLU A 157 -14.66 -2.79 -18.24
CA GLU A 157 -15.98 -3.38 -18.04
C GLU A 157 -16.58 -3.97 -19.34
N THR A 158 -16.10 -3.55 -20.51
CA THR A 158 -16.79 -3.84 -21.78
C THR A 158 -16.11 -4.92 -22.63
N ASP A 159 -14.82 -5.20 -22.40
CA ASP A 159 -14.05 -6.13 -23.23
C ASP A 159 -13.68 -7.43 -22.49
N GLY A 160 -14.28 -8.55 -22.91
CA GLY A 160 -13.80 -9.92 -22.60
C GLY A 160 -13.66 -10.28 -21.12
N LEU A 161 -12.93 -11.37 -20.83
CA LEU A 161 -12.57 -11.74 -19.47
C LEU A 161 -11.17 -11.20 -19.17
N GLU A 162 -10.97 -10.65 -17.98
CA GLU A 162 -9.65 -10.24 -17.50
C GLU A 162 -8.65 -11.40 -17.55
N GLN A 163 -7.38 -11.10 -17.82
CA GLN A 163 -6.26 -12.01 -17.61
C GLN A 163 -5.89 -11.99 -16.12
N LEU A 164 -6.22 -13.06 -15.39
CA LEU A 164 -5.76 -13.23 -14.00
C LEU A 164 -4.28 -13.62 -14.01
N VAL A 165 -3.46 -12.94 -13.19
CA VAL A 165 -2.01 -13.13 -13.18
C VAL A 165 -1.55 -13.84 -11.92
N GLU A 166 -1.90 -13.28 -10.76
CA GLU A 166 -1.53 -13.84 -9.46
C GLU A 166 -2.57 -13.50 -8.39
N THR A 167 -2.64 -14.32 -7.34
CA THR A 167 -3.32 -13.99 -6.09
C THR A 167 -2.31 -14.06 -4.94
N ARG A 168 -2.19 -12.97 -4.20
CA ARG A 168 -1.38 -12.89 -2.98
C ARG A 168 -2.28 -13.03 -1.76
N LEU A 169 -1.94 -13.99 -0.90
CA LEU A 169 -2.61 -14.21 0.38
C LEU A 169 -1.72 -13.71 1.51
N ILE A 170 -2.32 -12.97 2.43
CA ILE A 170 -1.72 -12.60 3.72
C ILE A 170 -2.60 -13.20 4.80
N VAL A 171 -2.04 -14.12 5.57
CA VAL A 171 -2.78 -14.97 6.52
C VAL A 171 -2.27 -14.69 7.92
N HIS A 172 -3.17 -14.32 8.84
CA HIS A 172 -2.83 -14.17 10.26
C HIS A 172 -2.93 -15.53 10.94
N VAL A 173 -1.81 -16.08 11.37
CA VAL A 173 -1.76 -17.42 11.96
C VAL A 173 -1.43 -17.36 13.45
N ALA A 174 -2.00 -18.28 14.22
CA ALA A 174 -1.61 -18.48 15.62
C ALA A 174 -0.21 -19.09 15.67
N ALA A 175 0.58 -18.79 16.71
CA ALA A 175 1.90 -19.39 16.86
C ALA A 175 1.83 -20.91 17.06
N GLU A 176 0.76 -21.42 17.68
CA GLU A 176 0.51 -22.85 17.83
C GLU A 176 0.03 -23.56 16.54
N ASP A 177 -0.21 -22.84 15.44
CA ASP A 177 -0.57 -23.45 14.17
C ASP A 177 0.69 -23.93 13.42
N ASP A 178 1.08 -25.17 13.71
CA ASP A 178 2.23 -25.85 13.10
C ASP A 178 2.11 -26.04 11.57
N ARG A 179 0.96 -25.72 10.95
CA ARG A 179 0.74 -25.91 9.51
C ARG A 179 1.33 -24.81 8.65
N LEU A 180 1.59 -23.61 9.16
CA LEU A 180 2.06 -22.50 8.31
C LEU A 180 3.40 -21.91 8.76
N ASP A 181 4.14 -22.65 9.60
CA ASP A 181 5.49 -22.32 10.08
C ASP A 181 5.58 -20.88 10.65
N CYS A 182 4.90 -20.66 11.76
CA CYS A 182 4.85 -19.36 12.40
C CYS A 182 6.12 -19.07 13.21
N SER A 183 6.74 -17.92 12.97
CA SER A 183 7.96 -17.50 13.67
C SER A 183 7.73 -16.49 14.81
N GLY A 184 6.48 -16.07 15.04
CA GLY A 184 6.11 -15.14 16.11
C GLY A 184 5.83 -15.85 17.44
N ALA A 185 5.85 -15.09 18.55
CA ALA A 185 5.68 -15.65 19.90
C ALA A 185 4.25 -16.12 20.18
N ASP A 186 3.25 -15.33 19.78
CA ASP A 186 1.81 -15.61 19.99
C ASP A 186 1.06 -15.81 18.66
N SER A 187 1.47 -15.08 17.63
CA SER A 187 0.92 -15.13 16.27
C SER A 187 1.91 -14.52 15.29
N CYS A 188 1.68 -14.69 13.99
CA CYS A 188 2.45 -14.02 12.95
C CYS A 188 1.67 -13.93 11.64
N TRP A 189 2.16 -13.10 10.72
CA TRP A 189 1.65 -13.02 9.36
C TRP A 189 2.43 -13.92 8.42
N GLN A 190 1.72 -14.69 7.61
CA GLN A 190 2.27 -15.52 6.54
C GLN A 190 1.83 -14.98 5.18
N VAL A 191 2.74 -15.03 4.21
CA VAL A 191 2.47 -14.59 2.84
C VAL A 191 2.65 -15.73 1.86
N HIS A 192 1.68 -15.90 0.99
CA HIS A 192 1.69 -16.89 -0.07
C HIS A 192 1.30 -16.26 -1.40
N VAL A 193 2.05 -16.56 -2.44
CA VAL A 193 1.80 -16.08 -3.80
C VAL A 193 1.39 -17.24 -4.67
N TYR A 194 0.24 -17.11 -5.34
CA TYR A 194 -0.30 -18.09 -6.28
C TYR A 194 -0.30 -17.50 -7.68
N VAL A 195 0.16 -18.26 -8.66
CA VAL A 195 0.24 -17.83 -10.06
C VAL A 195 -0.74 -18.65 -10.89
N TYR A 196 -1.57 -17.97 -11.67
CA TYR A 196 -2.58 -18.61 -12.50
C TYR A 196 -1.94 -19.38 -13.66
N ASP A 197 -2.61 -20.46 -14.08
CA ASP A 197 -2.29 -21.16 -15.31
C ASP A 197 -2.90 -20.45 -16.54
N GLU A 198 -2.67 -21.00 -17.74
CA GLU A 198 -3.20 -20.44 -19.00
C GLU A 198 -4.74 -20.43 -19.05
N GLU A 199 -5.39 -21.38 -18.37
CA GLU A 199 -6.86 -21.47 -18.33
C GLU A 199 -7.46 -20.49 -17.30
N MET A 200 -6.66 -20.04 -16.33
CA MET A 200 -7.01 -19.15 -15.22
C MET A 200 -8.17 -19.69 -14.38
N THR A 201 -8.28 -21.02 -14.28
CA THR A 201 -9.33 -21.71 -13.51
C THR A 201 -8.90 -22.00 -12.07
N ASP A 202 -7.59 -22.02 -11.82
CA ASP A 202 -6.96 -22.09 -10.50
C ASP A 202 -5.57 -21.43 -10.57
N ALA A 203 -4.90 -21.34 -9.42
CA ALA A 203 -3.55 -20.81 -9.32
C ALA A 203 -2.69 -21.69 -8.41
N VAL A 204 -1.40 -21.78 -8.72
CA VAL A 204 -0.45 -22.68 -8.03
C VAL A 204 0.53 -21.87 -7.19
N CYS A 205 0.81 -22.34 -5.97
CA CYS A 205 1.68 -21.64 -5.04
C CYS A 205 3.15 -21.57 -5.53
N GLN A 206 3.69 -20.35 -5.70
CA GLN A 206 5.04 -20.05 -6.18
C GLN A 206 5.83 -19.26 -5.14
N ALA A 207 6.40 -19.94 -4.14
CA ALA A 207 7.16 -19.29 -3.06
C ALA A 207 8.36 -18.45 -3.54
N GLY A 208 8.96 -18.83 -4.67
CA GLY A 208 10.07 -18.12 -5.30
C GLY A 208 9.66 -16.90 -6.14
N GLY A 209 8.36 -16.66 -6.31
CA GLY A 209 7.84 -15.73 -7.30
C GLY A 209 7.84 -16.34 -8.70
N ALA A 210 7.48 -15.55 -9.70
CA ALA A 210 7.42 -15.96 -11.10
C ALA A 210 7.64 -14.76 -12.04
N ALA A 211 7.89 -15.04 -13.31
CA ALA A 211 7.77 -14.05 -14.38
C ALA A 211 6.65 -14.50 -15.29
N VAL A 212 5.66 -13.64 -15.52
CA VAL A 212 4.50 -13.91 -16.36
C VAL A 212 4.51 -12.92 -17.50
N SER A 213 4.24 -13.38 -18.72
CA SER A 213 4.00 -12.48 -19.84
C SER A 213 2.54 -12.06 -19.83
N ILE A 214 2.30 -10.76 -19.83
CA ILE A 214 0.96 -10.18 -19.92
C ILE A 214 0.83 -9.40 -21.22
N THR A 215 -0.38 -9.35 -21.75
CA THR A 215 -0.68 -8.60 -22.96
C THR A 215 -2.00 -7.89 -22.77
N TYR A 216 -2.00 -6.58 -22.97
CA TYR A 216 -3.19 -5.74 -22.88
C TYR A 216 -3.14 -4.68 -23.98
N THR A 217 -4.28 -4.09 -24.30
CA THR A 217 -4.33 -2.96 -25.22
C THR A 217 -4.20 -1.68 -24.40
N ASN A 218 -3.19 -0.85 -24.69
CA ASN A 218 -3.08 0.51 -24.16
C ASN A 218 -3.69 1.49 -25.18
N PRO A 219 -4.82 2.12 -24.88
CA PRO A 219 -5.50 3.01 -25.81
C PRO A 219 -5.06 4.47 -25.71
N VAL A 220 -4.24 4.82 -24.71
CA VAL A 220 -3.61 6.14 -24.59
C VAL A 220 -2.52 6.31 -25.64
N GLU A 221 -1.84 5.23 -26.00
CA GLU A 221 -0.91 5.18 -27.12
C GLU A 221 -1.64 4.71 -28.39
N LYS A 222 -1.59 5.53 -29.44
CA LYS A 222 -2.16 5.23 -30.75
C LYS A 222 -1.07 5.31 -31.79
N GLU A 223 -1.04 4.31 -32.67
CA GLU A 223 -0.10 4.25 -33.78
C GLU A 223 -0.85 4.08 -35.09
N CYS A 224 -0.23 4.48 -36.19
CA CYS A 224 -0.78 4.21 -37.51
C CYS A 224 -0.74 2.70 -37.79
N SER A 225 -1.83 2.13 -38.28
CA SER A 225 -1.94 0.69 -38.61
C SER A 225 -0.94 0.18 -39.66
N ASN A 226 -0.19 1.09 -40.29
CA ASN A 226 0.83 0.82 -41.31
C ASN A 226 2.25 1.23 -40.90
N ASP A 227 2.43 1.86 -39.73
CA ASP A 227 3.71 2.39 -39.26
C ASP A 227 3.65 2.67 -37.74
N GLU A 228 4.70 2.34 -36.98
CA GLU A 228 4.82 2.57 -35.51
C GLU A 228 5.02 4.08 -35.17
N SER A 229 4.48 4.96 -36.02
CA SER A 229 4.51 6.41 -35.82
C SER A 229 3.36 6.81 -34.88
N PRO A 230 3.64 7.62 -33.83
CA PRO A 230 2.61 8.06 -32.90
C PRO A 230 1.56 8.93 -33.59
N CYS A 231 0.29 8.67 -33.28
CA CYS A 231 -0.85 9.47 -33.72
C CYS A 231 -1.09 10.65 -32.78
N GLU A 232 -0.81 11.89 -33.21
CA GLU A 232 -1.41 13.07 -32.59
C GLU A 232 -2.68 13.46 -33.38
N VAL A 233 -3.83 13.31 -32.74
CA VAL A 233 -5.19 13.81 -33.11
C VAL A 233 -5.43 14.26 -34.57
N ASP A 234 -6.16 13.41 -35.31
CA ASP A 234 -6.98 13.67 -36.51
C ASP A 234 -6.38 14.01 -37.89
N GLU A 235 -5.05 14.16 -38.09
CA GLU A 235 -4.51 14.39 -39.47
C GLU A 235 -3.33 13.51 -39.93
N ASP A 236 -2.73 12.64 -39.09
CA ASP A 236 -1.39 12.08 -39.36
C ASP A 236 -1.25 10.65 -39.94
N CYS A 237 -2.35 9.92 -40.24
CA CYS A 237 -2.24 8.58 -40.89
C CYS A 237 -2.78 8.56 -42.34
N PRO A 238 -2.00 8.97 -43.36
CA PRO A 238 -2.44 8.89 -44.76
C PRO A 238 -2.58 7.43 -45.22
N GLY A 239 -3.82 6.95 -45.27
CA GLY A 239 -4.16 5.60 -45.78
C GLY A 239 -4.10 4.48 -44.73
N ALA A 240 -4.04 4.82 -43.44
CA ALA A 240 -4.12 3.89 -42.32
C ALA A 240 -5.14 4.35 -41.27
N THR A 241 -5.47 3.48 -40.34
CA THR A 241 -6.26 3.82 -39.14
C THR A 241 -5.31 4.08 -37.97
N CYS A 242 -5.70 4.95 -37.03
CA CYS A 242 -5.03 4.98 -35.73
C CYS A 242 -5.61 3.86 -34.89
N ASP A 243 -4.78 2.87 -34.58
CA ASP A 243 -5.16 1.73 -33.77
C ASP A 243 -4.53 1.89 -32.39
N ASN A 244 -5.20 1.36 -31.37
CA ASN A 244 -4.62 1.31 -30.02
C ASN A 244 -3.42 0.38 -30.01
N VAL A 245 -2.38 0.74 -29.27
CA VAL A 245 -1.17 -0.08 -29.19
C VAL A 245 -1.45 -1.32 -28.33
N GLN A 246 -1.15 -2.49 -28.88
CA GLN A 246 -1.13 -3.73 -28.11
C GLN A 246 0.19 -3.76 -27.33
N GLU A 247 0.11 -3.46 -26.04
CA GLU A 247 1.26 -3.56 -25.15
C GLU A 247 1.43 -4.97 -24.64
N SER A 248 2.70 -5.38 -24.54
CA SER A 248 3.06 -6.60 -23.83
C SER A 248 4.08 -6.23 -22.77
N VAL A 249 3.85 -6.67 -21.53
CA VAL A 249 4.88 -6.65 -20.50
C VAL A 249 5.45 -8.06 -20.49
N PRO A 250 6.57 -8.32 -21.20
CA PRO A 250 7.06 -9.68 -21.43
C PRO A 250 7.50 -10.37 -20.13
N ASN A 251 7.71 -9.62 -19.04
CA ASN A 251 8.20 -10.11 -17.76
C ASN A 251 7.51 -9.40 -16.57
N TYR A 252 6.18 -9.46 -16.46
CA TYR A 252 5.52 -9.07 -15.21
C TYR A 252 6.10 -9.89 -14.05
N GLY A 253 6.73 -9.20 -13.11
CA GLY A 253 7.46 -9.80 -12.00
C GLY A 253 6.55 -10.09 -10.82
N VAL A 254 6.16 -11.35 -10.66
CA VAL A 254 5.48 -11.84 -9.46
C VAL A 254 6.52 -11.95 -8.33
N PRO A 255 6.35 -11.21 -7.21
CA PRO A 255 7.32 -11.22 -6.12
C PRO A 255 7.36 -12.57 -5.40
N SER A 256 8.51 -12.90 -4.81
CA SER A 256 8.65 -14.07 -3.95
C SER A 256 8.01 -13.86 -2.58
N ASN A 257 7.69 -14.94 -1.86
CA ASN A 257 7.25 -14.84 -0.46
C ASN A 257 8.30 -14.11 0.41
N GLY A 258 9.60 -14.26 0.08
CA GLY A 258 10.68 -13.52 0.74
C GLY A 258 10.63 -12.01 0.49
N ALA A 259 10.37 -11.59 -0.75
CA ALA A 259 10.20 -10.18 -1.09
C ALA A 259 8.97 -9.58 -0.42
N CYS A 260 7.86 -10.32 -0.36
CA CYS A 260 6.65 -9.87 0.33
C CYS A 260 6.86 -9.72 1.85
N ARG A 261 7.60 -10.65 2.47
CA ARG A 261 7.96 -10.59 3.91
C ARG A 261 8.87 -9.42 4.29
N ARG A 262 9.46 -8.71 3.31
CA ARG A 262 10.17 -7.46 3.59
C ARG A 262 9.22 -6.42 4.22
N CYS A 263 7.98 -6.41 3.75
CA CYS A 263 6.96 -5.51 4.28
C CYS A 263 5.96 -6.25 5.20
N HIS A 264 5.86 -7.59 5.13
CA HIS A 264 4.99 -8.43 5.97
C HIS A 264 5.81 -9.32 6.93
N GLY A 265 6.69 -8.74 7.74
CA GLY A 265 7.58 -9.47 8.66
C GLY A 265 6.87 -10.08 9.87
N ALA A 266 7.51 -11.06 10.52
CA ALA A 266 6.91 -11.87 11.58
C ALA A 266 6.49 -11.11 12.85
N ASP A 267 7.16 -10.01 13.17
CA ASP A 267 6.86 -9.15 14.32
C ASP A 267 6.00 -7.94 13.93
N ASP A 268 5.55 -7.87 12.68
CA ASP A 268 4.71 -6.77 12.23
C ASP A 268 3.29 -6.94 12.78
N THR A 269 2.95 -6.13 13.78
CA THR A 269 1.60 -6.05 14.32
C THR A 269 0.65 -5.30 13.38
N ARG A 270 1.15 -4.78 12.26
CA ARG A 270 0.33 -4.18 11.21
C ARG A 270 0.07 -5.13 10.08
N THR A 271 -1.15 -5.02 9.58
CA THR A 271 -1.42 -5.36 8.20
C THR A 271 -0.87 -4.23 7.32
N LEU A 272 -0.21 -4.54 6.19
CA LEU A 272 -0.16 -3.62 5.04
C LEU A 272 -1.54 -3.52 4.35
N GLY A 273 -2.60 -3.72 5.13
CA GLY A 273 -3.98 -3.66 4.73
C GLY A 273 -4.45 -2.21 4.60
N PRO A 274 -5.70 -2.02 4.20
CA PRO A 274 -6.26 -0.68 4.11
C PRO A 274 -6.31 -0.01 5.49
N SER A 275 -6.24 1.33 5.51
CA SER A 275 -6.77 2.12 6.62
C SER A 275 -8.27 2.33 6.41
N THR A 276 -9.02 2.60 7.48
CA THR A 276 -10.48 2.76 7.38
C THR A 276 -10.88 3.88 6.41
N GLY A 277 -10.09 4.97 6.33
CA GLY A 277 -10.36 6.09 5.43
C GLY A 277 -10.27 5.75 3.94
N MET A 278 -9.55 4.69 3.57
CA MET A 278 -9.54 4.17 2.18
C MET A 278 -10.85 3.48 1.80
N LEU A 279 -11.67 3.11 2.78
CA LEU A 279 -12.93 2.40 2.59
C LEU A 279 -14.15 3.31 2.70
N ASN A 280 -13.99 4.62 2.99
CA ASN A 280 -15.12 5.54 3.08
C ASN A 280 -15.68 5.91 1.68
N ARG A 281 -16.19 4.92 0.98
CA ARG A 281 -16.80 4.99 -0.35
C ARG A 281 -17.85 3.91 -0.48
N GLY A 282 -18.71 4.03 -1.50
CA GLY A 282 -19.64 2.97 -1.88
C GLY A 282 -18.93 1.78 -2.54
N ASN A 283 -19.45 0.58 -2.30
CA ASN A 283 -19.11 -0.64 -3.04
C ASN A 283 -20.38 -1.43 -3.40
N ASP A 284 -20.36 -2.10 -4.54
CA ASP A 284 -21.42 -3.04 -4.94
C ASP A 284 -21.06 -4.45 -4.42
N TYR A 285 -21.94 -5.02 -3.60
CA TYR A 285 -21.78 -6.36 -3.03
C TYR A 285 -22.64 -7.41 -3.74
N GLY A 286 -23.41 -7.00 -4.76
CA GLY A 286 -24.38 -7.85 -5.45
C GLY A 286 -25.62 -8.16 -4.60
N GLY A 287 -26.80 -7.92 -5.16
CA GLY A 287 -28.07 -8.27 -4.50
C GLY A 287 -28.47 -7.38 -3.31
N VAL A 288 -27.64 -6.41 -2.93
CA VAL A 288 -27.96 -5.30 -2.01
C VAL A 288 -27.65 -3.97 -2.69
N PRO A 289 -28.31 -2.85 -2.30
CA PRO A 289 -27.92 -1.54 -2.79
C PRO A 289 -26.46 -1.23 -2.45
N VAL A 290 -25.79 -0.47 -3.32
CA VAL A 290 -24.45 0.08 -3.06
C VAL A 290 -24.43 0.68 -1.66
N ALA A 291 -23.53 0.16 -0.82
CA ALA A 291 -23.40 0.53 0.58
C ALA A 291 -22.01 1.06 0.84
N ASN A 292 -21.88 1.97 1.82
CA ASN A 292 -20.57 2.36 2.29
C ASN A 292 -19.88 1.16 2.97
N GLN A 293 -18.63 0.92 2.60
CA GLN A 293 -17.94 -0.31 2.97
C GLN A 293 -17.67 -0.41 4.48
N ILE A 294 -17.43 0.73 5.15
CA ILE A 294 -17.21 0.79 6.60
C ILE A 294 -18.49 0.36 7.32
N ASP A 295 -19.64 0.88 6.88
CA ASP A 295 -20.94 0.52 7.43
C ASP A 295 -21.28 -0.95 7.19
N GLN A 296 -20.98 -1.46 5.99
CA GLN A 296 -21.21 -2.86 5.66
C GLN A 296 -20.37 -3.79 6.55
N LEU A 297 -19.07 -3.53 6.70
CA LEU A 297 -18.19 -4.34 7.55
C LEU A 297 -18.62 -4.28 9.03
N TYR A 298 -19.04 -3.11 9.52
CA TYR A 298 -19.57 -2.97 10.87
C TYR A 298 -20.88 -3.75 11.07
N GLN A 299 -21.82 -3.67 10.13
CA GLN A 299 -23.09 -4.41 10.19
C GLN A 299 -22.92 -5.93 10.13
N LEU A 300 -21.88 -6.41 9.43
CA LEU A 300 -21.47 -7.81 9.43
C LEU A 300 -20.77 -8.24 10.74
N GLY A 301 -20.54 -7.30 11.66
CA GLY A 301 -19.84 -7.52 12.93
C GLY A 301 -18.32 -7.68 12.77
N MET A 302 -17.77 -7.36 11.61
CA MET A 302 -16.36 -7.55 11.26
C MET A 302 -15.46 -6.38 11.66
N LEU A 303 -16.03 -5.22 12.01
CA LEU A 303 -15.28 -4.01 12.34
C LEU A 303 -15.61 -3.53 13.76
N ALA A 304 -14.59 -3.05 14.48
CA ALA A 304 -14.71 -2.40 15.79
C ALA A 304 -13.67 -1.27 15.93
N PRO A 305 -13.95 -0.19 16.70
CA PRO A 305 -15.23 0.13 17.35
C PRO A 305 -16.31 0.53 16.33
N GLU A 306 -17.48 0.97 16.83
CA GLU A 306 -18.52 1.55 15.97
C GLU A 306 -18.00 2.79 15.25
N PRO A 307 -18.12 2.87 13.91
CA PRO A 307 -17.72 4.05 13.16
C PRO A 307 -18.63 5.24 13.47
N PRO A 308 -18.13 6.49 13.34
CA PRO A 308 -18.99 7.67 13.39
C PRO A 308 -20.21 7.48 12.48
N PRO A 309 -21.45 7.72 12.95
CA PRO A 309 -22.65 7.36 12.20
C PRO A 309 -22.80 8.17 10.90
N ASP A 310 -22.36 9.44 10.93
CA ASP A 310 -22.38 10.32 9.77
C ASP A 310 -21.10 10.15 8.95
N GLN A 311 -21.24 9.90 7.64
CA GLN A 311 -20.10 9.63 6.76
C GLN A 311 -19.18 10.84 6.58
N GLU A 312 -19.71 12.06 6.73
CA GLU A 312 -18.96 13.31 6.64
C GLU A 312 -18.02 13.54 7.82
N ASP A 313 -18.27 12.86 8.95
CA ASP A 313 -17.40 12.90 10.12
C ASP A 313 -16.22 11.91 10.02
N ARG A 314 -16.17 11.11 8.95
CA ARG A 314 -15.11 10.12 8.71
C ARG A 314 -14.07 10.68 7.75
N THR A 315 -12.81 10.32 7.96
CA THR A 315 -11.74 10.62 7.02
C THR A 315 -12.00 9.87 5.70
N THR A 316 -11.84 10.57 4.57
CA THR A 316 -12.01 9.98 3.23
C THR A 316 -10.76 10.25 2.42
N TYR A 317 -10.10 9.19 1.99
CA TYR A 317 -8.99 9.30 1.05
C TYR A 317 -9.56 9.50 -0.35
N VAL A 318 -8.77 10.10 -1.25
CA VAL A 318 -9.19 10.36 -2.62
C VAL A 318 -8.43 9.47 -3.60
N ASP A 319 -9.06 9.14 -4.72
CA ASP A 319 -8.34 8.61 -5.88
C ASP A 319 -7.52 9.76 -6.49
N PRO A 320 -6.18 9.70 -6.52
CA PRO A 320 -5.36 10.86 -6.88
C PRO A 320 -5.63 11.39 -8.31
N VAL A 321 -5.99 10.51 -9.24
CA VAL A 321 -6.13 10.84 -10.66
C VAL A 321 -7.47 11.51 -10.93
N SER A 322 -8.57 10.82 -10.61
CA SER A 322 -9.92 11.36 -10.82
C SER A 322 -10.19 12.60 -9.98
N TYR A 323 -9.68 12.64 -8.74
CA TYR A 323 -9.87 13.80 -7.86
C TYR A 323 -9.19 15.06 -8.38
N THR A 324 -7.99 14.94 -8.96
CA THR A 324 -7.25 16.09 -9.51
C THR A 324 -7.72 16.48 -10.91
N ALA A 325 -8.39 15.57 -11.63
CA ALA A 325 -9.14 15.92 -12.84
C ALA A 325 -10.32 16.86 -12.54
N ASP A 326 -11.04 16.60 -11.44
CA ASP A 326 -12.21 17.41 -11.02
C ASP A 326 -11.82 18.68 -10.25
N CYS A 327 -10.71 18.65 -9.50
CA CYS A 327 -10.24 19.79 -8.71
C CYS A 327 -8.75 20.10 -8.92
N GLN A 328 -8.49 21.24 -9.56
CA GLN A 328 -7.14 21.69 -9.91
C GLN A 328 -6.57 22.77 -8.97
N THR A 329 -6.97 22.78 -7.70
CA THR A 329 -6.42 23.73 -6.72
C THR A 329 -5.22 23.13 -5.96
N PRO A 330 -4.28 23.95 -5.45
CA PRO A 330 -3.18 23.47 -4.61
C PRO A 330 -3.63 22.55 -3.46
N ALA A 331 -4.74 22.87 -2.80
CA ALA A 331 -5.28 22.07 -1.70
C ALA A 331 -5.73 20.67 -2.17
N CYS A 332 -6.31 20.58 -3.37
CA CYS A 332 -6.72 19.32 -3.94
C CYS A 332 -5.52 18.44 -4.33
N PHE A 333 -4.47 19.03 -4.91
CA PHE A 333 -3.21 18.32 -5.16
C PHE A 333 -2.54 17.87 -3.86
N HIS A 334 -2.63 18.63 -2.78
CA HIS A 334 -2.13 18.19 -1.48
C HIS A 334 -2.90 16.97 -0.96
N GLU A 335 -4.23 16.97 -1.05
CA GLU A 335 -5.06 15.84 -0.63
C GLU A 335 -4.83 14.58 -1.48
N ALA A 336 -4.69 14.75 -2.80
CA ALA A 336 -4.31 13.69 -3.72
C ALA A 336 -2.92 13.12 -3.41
N ALA A 337 -1.94 13.99 -3.13
CA ALA A 337 -0.60 13.57 -2.73
C ALA A 337 -0.62 12.77 -1.42
N ARG A 338 -1.39 13.18 -0.41
CA ARG A 338 -1.56 12.42 0.85
C ARG A 338 -2.08 11.01 0.59
N SER A 339 -3.13 10.89 -0.22
CA SER A 339 -3.74 9.60 -0.55
C SER A 339 -2.83 8.72 -1.42
N TYR A 340 -2.08 9.33 -2.34
CA TYR A 340 -1.09 8.65 -3.19
C TYR A 340 0.06 8.09 -2.35
N PHE A 341 0.66 8.94 -1.52
CA PHE A 341 1.78 8.57 -0.68
C PHE A 341 1.41 7.53 0.37
N ASP A 342 0.19 7.59 0.93
CA ASP A 342 -0.24 6.56 1.85
C ASP A 342 -0.37 5.18 1.16
N ALA A 343 -1.00 5.15 -0.02
CA ALA A 343 -1.18 3.91 -0.77
C ALA A 343 0.14 3.33 -1.31
N ASN A 344 1.11 4.17 -1.67
CA ASN A 344 2.31 3.75 -2.41
C ASN A 344 3.62 3.79 -1.62
N CYS A 345 3.70 4.57 -0.54
CA CYS A 345 4.96 4.86 0.16
C CYS A 345 4.90 4.61 1.67
N SER A 346 3.76 4.84 2.33
CA SER A 346 3.71 4.88 3.81
C SER A 346 3.93 3.53 4.49
N HIS A 347 3.74 2.42 3.77
CA HIS A 347 4.16 1.09 4.21
C HIS A 347 5.61 1.05 4.72
N CYS A 348 6.50 1.82 4.09
CA CYS A 348 7.88 1.97 4.52
C CYS A 348 8.12 3.34 5.19
N HIS A 349 7.59 4.41 4.60
CA HIS A 349 7.78 5.79 5.03
C HIS A 349 6.66 6.23 5.98
N ALA A 350 6.57 5.60 7.14
CA ALA A 350 5.72 6.01 8.27
C ALA A 350 6.58 6.04 9.55
N PRO A 351 6.14 6.70 10.64
CA PRO A 351 6.88 6.77 11.92
C PRO A 351 7.34 5.44 12.47
N ASP A 352 6.69 4.38 12.03
CA ASP A 352 6.74 3.04 12.57
C ASP A 352 6.88 1.99 11.43
N GLY A 353 7.16 2.43 10.20
CA GLY A 353 7.52 1.58 9.06
C GLY A 353 9.03 1.29 8.94
N GLU A 354 9.42 0.40 8.01
CA GLU A 354 10.83 -0.04 7.81
C GLU A 354 11.80 1.15 7.56
N ALA A 355 11.32 2.19 6.87
CA ALA A 355 12.12 3.37 6.54
C ALA A 355 11.99 4.51 7.57
N ALA A 356 11.40 4.27 8.76
CA ALA A 356 11.24 5.29 9.80
C ALA A 356 12.57 5.97 10.18
N GLY A 357 13.67 5.21 10.18
CA GLY A 357 15.02 5.73 10.46
C GLY A 357 15.52 6.78 9.45
N THR A 358 14.89 6.90 8.28
CA THR A 358 15.17 7.98 7.31
C THR A 358 14.62 9.34 7.75
N GLY A 359 13.64 9.35 8.67
CA GLY A 359 12.93 10.54 9.11
C GLY A 359 11.99 11.14 8.06
N ILE A 360 11.58 10.37 7.04
CA ILE A 360 10.57 10.75 6.05
C ILE A 360 9.29 9.96 6.33
N PHE A 361 8.20 10.68 6.61
CA PHE A 361 6.88 10.17 6.97
C PHE A 361 5.85 10.70 5.97
N LEU A 362 5.28 9.77 5.22
CA LEU A 362 4.42 9.95 4.07
C LEU A 362 3.09 9.20 4.25
N ASP A 363 2.77 8.77 5.48
CA ASP A 363 1.42 8.33 5.81
C ASP A 363 0.45 9.51 5.84
N TYR A 364 -0.82 9.21 5.59
CA TYR A 364 -1.85 10.22 5.39
C TYR A 364 -1.99 11.21 6.56
N ALA A 365 -1.78 10.74 7.80
CA ALA A 365 -1.86 11.57 9.00
C ALA A 365 -0.62 12.46 9.17
N SER A 366 0.59 11.90 8.97
CA SER A 366 1.83 12.67 9.04
C SER A 366 1.91 13.80 8.01
N MET A 367 1.18 13.71 6.91
CA MET A 367 1.18 14.70 5.83
C MET A 367 0.16 15.83 5.97
N ALA A 368 -0.63 15.87 7.05
CA ALA A 368 -1.41 17.04 7.45
C ALA A 368 -1.54 17.09 8.98
N PRO A 369 -0.43 17.30 9.70
CA PRO A 369 -0.46 17.36 11.15
C PRO A 369 -1.17 18.64 11.61
N GLU A 370 -1.77 18.55 12.79
CA GLU A 370 -2.36 19.71 13.48
C GLU A 370 -1.56 20.02 14.75
N PRO A 371 -0.95 21.22 14.88
CA PRO A 371 -0.95 22.33 13.91
C PRO A 371 -0.09 22.03 12.66
N PRO A 372 -0.28 22.78 11.55
CA PRO A 372 0.53 22.64 10.35
C PRO A 372 2.04 22.75 10.62
N PRO A 373 2.89 22.06 9.83
CA PRO A 373 4.33 22.07 10.06
C PRO A 373 4.91 23.46 9.84
N THR A 374 5.99 23.76 10.57
CA THR A 374 6.73 25.02 10.41
C THR A 374 8.23 24.76 10.35
N GLY A 375 8.96 25.55 9.56
CA GLY A 375 10.42 25.50 9.49
C GLY A 375 10.97 24.08 9.28
N GLU A 376 11.71 23.57 10.25
CA GLU A 376 12.41 22.27 10.17
C GLU A 376 11.47 21.06 10.20
N ASP A 377 10.21 21.20 10.63
CA ASP A 377 9.25 20.09 10.64
C ASP A 377 8.97 19.54 9.25
N PHE A 378 9.07 20.38 8.22
CA PHE A 378 8.94 20.00 6.81
C PHE A 378 9.97 18.95 6.36
N LYS A 379 11.08 18.78 7.09
CA LYS A 379 12.04 17.70 6.82
C LYS A 379 11.41 16.32 6.99
N LYS A 380 10.35 16.19 7.79
CA LYS A 380 9.57 14.93 7.89
C LYS A 380 8.89 14.56 6.59
N TRP A 381 8.70 15.50 5.66
CA TRP A 381 8.18 15.24 4.32
C TRP A 381 9.29 15.18 3.25
N GLY A 382 10.56 15.27 3.65
CA GLY A 382 11.71 15.35 2.73
C GLY A 382 12.02 16.75 2.21
N VAL A 383 11.23 17.77 2.56
CA VAL A 383 11.49 19.15 2.14
C VAL A 383 12.81 19.67 2.70
N CYS A 384 13.70 20.09 1.81
CA CYS A 384 15.03 20.60 2.13
C CYS A 384 15.89 19.66 3.00
N LYS A 385 15.55 18.37 2.99
CA LYS A 385 16.24 17.36 3.77
C LYS A 385 17.31 16.68 2.92
N VAL A 386 18.53 16.58 3.41
CA VAL A 386 19.57 15.79 2.74
C VAL A 386 19.22 14.29 2.89
N PRO A 387 19.23 13.50 1.80
CA PRO A 387 18.91 12.09 1.88
C PRO A 387 19.88 11.33 2.76
N THR A 388 19.35 10.52 3.68
CA THR A 388 20.17 9.71 4.60
C THR A 388 20.58 8.38 3.98
N SER A 389 19.74 7.82 3.12
CA SER A 389 19.89 6.49 2.52
C SER A 389 19.97 6.49 0.99
N ALA A 390 19.56 7.57 0.32
CA ALA A 390 19.65 7.70 -1.13
C ALA A 390 21.02 8.24 -1.62
N GLY A 391 22.06 8.13 -0.78
CA GLY A 391 23.35 8.79 -0.97
C GLY A 391 23.93 8.64 -2.37
N GLY A 392 23.79 9.68 -3.19
CA GLY A 392 24.36 9.76 -4.54
C GLY A 392 23.64 8.91 -5.58
N VAL A 393 22.31 8.99 -5.70
CA VAL A 393 21.56 8.47 -6.86
C VAL A 393 22.17 9.07 -8.12
N LYS A 394 22.94 8.26 -8.89
CA LYS A 394 23.84 8.77 -9.94
C LYS A 394 23.07 9.37 -11.11
N ASN A 395 21.88 8.85 -11.36
CA ASN A 395 21.03 9.26 -12.49
C ASN A 395 19.90 10.21 -12.10
N CYS A 396 19.87 10.72 -10.86
CA CYS A 396 18.98 11.82 -10.49
C CYS A 396 19.75 13.15 -10.56
N PRO A 397 19.72 13.85 -11.71
CA PRO A 397 20.36 15.14 -11.83
C PRO A 397 19.70 16.16 -10.88
N GLY A 398 20.50 17.04 -10.28
CA GLY A 398 19.99 18.31 -9.75
C GLY A 398 19.59 18.38 -8.26
N GLY A 399 19.62 17.30 -7.47
CA GLY A 399 19.18 17.38 -6.07
C GLY A 399 20.28 17.11 -5.04
N THR A 400 20.47 18.00 -4.07
CA THR A 400 21.20 17.69 -2.81
C THR A 400 20.25 17.32 -1.67
N VAL A 401 18.95 17.49 -1.89
CA VAL A 401 17.87 17.31 -0.92
C VAL A 401 16.74 16.48 -1.53
N ASP A 402 15.95 15.83 -0.68
CA ASP A 402 14.85 14.94 -1.06
C ASP A 402 13.78 15.71 -1.87
N ILE A 403 13.35 16.89 -1.40
CA ILE A 403 12.42 17.79 -2.11
C ILE A 403 12.93 19.24 -2.07
N VAL A 404 12.91 19.93 -3.21
CA VAL A 404 13.08 21.37 -3.35
C VAL A 404 11.70 22.00 -3.62
N PRO A 405 11.14 22.80 -2.68
CA PRO A 405 9.82 23.41 -2.88
C PRO A 405 9.74 24.26 -4.14
N GLY A 406 8.71 24.03 -4.96
CA GLY A 406 8.52 24.75 -6.23
C GLY A 406 9.37 24.23 -7.40
N GLU A 407 10.34 23.34 -7.15
CA GLU A 407 11.26 22.83 -8.17
C GLU A 407 11.21 21.30 -8.27
N PRO A 408 10.19 20.73 -8.94
CA PRO A 408 10.04 19.28 -9.08
C PRO A 408 11.22 18.62 -9.80
N ASP A 409 11.74 19.24 -10.85
CA ASP A 409 12.77 18.64 -11.72
C ASP A 409 14.15 18.56 -11.04
N THR A 410 14.33 19.26 -9.91
CA THR A 410 15.55 19.20 -9.08
C THR A 410 15.37 18.40 -7.79
N SER A 411 14.15 17.87 -7.55
CA SER A 411 13.80 17.10 -6.36
C SER A 411 14.13 15.62 -6.53
N ILE A 412 14.94 15.06 -5.62
CA ILE A 412 15.34 13.64 -5.68
C ILE A 412 14.11 12.73 -5.61
N LEU A 413 13.12 13.06 -4.76
CA LEU A 413 11.92 12.24 -4.59
C LEU A 413 11.21 11.99 -5.94
N LEU A 414 10.97 13.05 -6.72
CA LEU A 414 10.25 12.93 -7.99
C LEU A 414 11.07 12.16 -9.03
N CYS A 415 12.39 12.39 -9.10
CA CYS A 415 13.28 11.58 -9.95
C CYS A 415 13.19 10.08 -9.62
N ARG A 416 13.14 9.72 -8.33
CA ARG A 416 13.08 8.32 -7.90
C ARG A 416 11.73 7.67 -8.21
N ILE A 417 10.63 8.43 -8.12
CA ILE A 417 9.31 7.99 -8.58
C ILE A 417 9.36 7.69 -10.08
N ASN A 418 10.02 8.54 -10.87
CA ASN A 418 10.17 8.40 -12.33
C ASN A 418 11.22 7.36 -12.79
N SER A 419 11.97 6.75 -11.87
CA SER A 419 13.02 5.79 -12.23
C SER A 419 12.48 4.35 -12.18
N ILE A 420 12.99 3.48 -13.07
CA ILE A 420 12.82 2.02 -13.02
C ILE A 420 14.18 1.32 -12.76
N ILE A 421 15.22 2.08 -12.44
CA ILE A 421 16.56 1.56 -12.22
C ILE A 421 16.64 0.99 -10.79
N PRO A 422 16.98 -0.31 -10.60
CA PRO A 422 17.11 -0.90 -9.28
C PRO A 422 18.08 -0.13 -8.38
N GLY A 423 17.66 0.13 -7.13
CA GLY A 423 18.41 0.92 -6.16
C GLY A 423 18.16 2.44 -6.27
N GLU A 424 17.65 2.92 -7.40
CA GLU A 424 17.23 4.32 -7.57
C GLU A 424 15.72 4.47 -7.44
N MET A 425 14.96 3.59 -8.10
CA MET A 425 13.50 3.61 -8.16
C MET A 425 12.81 3.56 -6.79
N MET A 426 11.68 4.25 -6.70
CA MET A 426 10.75 4.19 -5.57
C MET A 426 9.30 4.11 -6.09
N ALA A 427 8.45 3.20 -5.60
CA ALA A 427 8.75 2.11 -4.67
C ALA A 427 9.78 1.09 -5.24
N PRO A 428 10.56 0.41 -4.39
CA PRO A 428 11.65 -0.47 -4.83
C PRO A 428 11.20 -1.88 -5.21
N LEU A 429 9.91 -2.19 -5.06
CA LEU A 429 9.31 -3.50 -5.28
C LEU A 429 7.90 -3.32 -5.84
N GLY A 430 7.42 -4.30 -6.60
CA GLY A 430 6.03 -4.35 -7.06
C GLY A 430 5.71 -3.49 -8.28
N ARG A 431 6.72 -2.92 -8.95
CA ARG A 431 6.57 -2.25 -10.25
C ARG A 431 7.80 -2.43 -11.12
N SER A 432 7.58 -2.45 -12.43
CA SER A 432 8.55 -2.42 -13.50
C SER A 432 8.34 -1.23 -14.46
N LEU A 433 7.18 -0.57 -14.38
CA LEU A 433 6.82 0.64 -15.11
C LEU A 433 6.88 1.87 -14.21
N VAL A 434 6.92 3.04 -14.84
CA VAL A 434 6.70 4.32 -14.15
C VAL A 434 5.21 4.52 -13.96
N ASP A 435 4.83 4.97 -12.76
CA ASP A 435 3.49 5.45 -12.45
C ASP A 435 3.36 6.90 -12.91
N VAL A 436 2.96 7.11 -14.17
CA VAL A 436 2.91 8.44 -14.79
C VAL A 436 1.86 9.32 -14.11
N ASP A 437 0.68 8.78 -13.83
CA ASP A 437 -0.39 9.53 -13.16
C ASP A 437 0.01 9.95 -11.74
N GLY A 438 0.59 9.02 -10.97
CA GLY A 438 1.16 9.32 -9.66
C GLY A 438 2.30 10.34 -9.73
N TYR A 439 3.18 10.21 -10.72
CA TYR A 439 4.25 11.17 -10.98
C TYR A 439 3.70 12.59 -11.20
N ASP A 440 2.67 12.75 -12.04
CA ASP A 440 2.11 14.06 -12.36
C ASP A 440 1.43 14.73 -11.16
N VAL A 441 0.68 13.96 -10.36
CA VAL A 441 0.08 14.47 -9.11
C VAL A 441 1.17 14.97 -8.16
N ILE A 442 2.23 14.19 -7.95
CA ILE A 442 3.31 14.57 -7.04
C ILE A 442 4.15 15.72 -7.60
N ARG A 443 4.36 15.76 -8.92
CA ARG A 443 5.04 16.86 -9.60
C ARG A 443 4.32 18.18 -9.34
N GLN A 444 3.00 18.20 -9.54
CA GLN A 444 2.18 19.39 -9.33
C GLN A 444 2.14 19.76 -7.84
N TRP A 445 2.01 18.78 -6.93
CA TRP A 445 2.08 19.04 -5.50
C TRP A 445 3.40 19.72 -5.08
N ILE A 446 4.55 19.31 -5.62
CA ILE A 446 5.85 19.96 -5.33
C ILE A 446 5.87 21.41 -5.83
N ILE A 447 5.28 21.70 -7.00
CA ILE A 447 5.12 23.08 -7.52
C ILE A 447 4.31 23.94 -6.54
N ASP A 448 3.25 23.35 -5.99
CA ASP A 448 2.26 24.05 -5.16
C ASP A 448 2.69 24.24 -3.70
N LEU A 449 3.72 23.53 -3.23
CA LEU A 449 4.23 23.60 -1.86
C LEU A 449 4.45 25.04 -1.34
N PRO A 450 5.11 25.97 -2.06
CA PRO A 450 5.27 27.36 -1.61
C PRO A 450 3.95 28.14 -1.51
N THR A 451 2.94 27.77 -2.29
CA THR A 451 1.61 28.39 -2.26
C THR A 451 0.78 27.84 -1.09
N LEU A 452 0.87 26.53 -0.84
CA LEU A 452 0.19 25.83 0.24
C LEU A 452 0.69 26.24 1.62
N PHE A 453 2.01 26.42 1.74
CA PHE A 453 2.68 26.60 3.03
C PHE A 453 3.58 27.85 2.99
N PRO A 454 3.07 29.02 3.40
CA PRO A 454 3.82 30.28 3.36
C PRO A 454 5.14 30.26 4.17
N ASP A 455 5.20 29.43 5.21
CA ASP A 455 6.37 29.28 6.08
C ASP A 455 7.28 28.09 5.69
N ILE A 456 7.10 27.53 4.48
CA ILE A 456 7.94 26.43 4.00
C ILE A 456 9.40 26.89 3.83
N PRO A 457 10.40 26.11 4.30
CA PRO A 457 11.79 26.51 4.15
C PRO A 457 12.21 26.52 2.68
N THR A 458 13.11 27.44 2.33
CA THR A 458 13.73 27.51 1.01
C THR A 458 15.08 26.79 0.99
N CYS A 459 15.35 26.02 -0.05
CA CYS A 459 16.64 25.40 -0.33
C CYS A 459 16.87 25.35 -1.85
N SER A 460 18.09 25.06 -2.27
CA SER A 460 18.46 25.01 -3.69
C SER A 460 19.11 23.69 -4.08
N ALA A 461 18.92 23.32 -5.34
CA ALA A 461 19.53 22.21 -6.06
C ALA A 461 21.07 22.10 -5.91
N GLY A 462 21.80 23.21 -5.66
CA GLY A 462 23.27 23.20 -5.59
C GLY A 462 23.90 24.19 -4.61
N GLY A 463 24.99 23.73 -3.96
CA GLY A 463 25.94 24.59 -3.25
C GLY A 463 26.85 23.86 -2.25
N THR A 464 27.95 23.24 -2.72
CA THR A 464 29.15 23.11 -1.88
C THR A 464 29.70 24.51 -1.57
N GLY A 465 29.86 24.85 -0.29
CA GLY A 465 30.81 25.89 0.14
C GLY A 465 30.21 27.18 0.72
N GLY A 466 29.83 27.13 2.00
CA GLY A 466 29.87 28.33 2.86
C GLY A 466 31.28 28.51 3.42
N THR A 467 32.22 29.03 2.63
CA THR A 467 33.40 29.68 3.22
C THR A 467 32.92 30.99 3.83
N GLY A 468 32.67 30.97 5.14
CA GLY A 468 32.47 32.18 5.93
C GLY A 468 33.66 33.11 5.70
N GLY A 469 33.42 34.23 5.04
CA GLY A 469 34.39 35.28 4.82
C GLY A 469 34.90 35.78 6.18
N ALA A 470 36.21 35.67 6.38
CA ALA A 470 36.91 36.44 7.38
C ALA A 470 36.78 37.92 7.02
N GLY A 471 35.93 38.63 7.74
CA GLY A 471 35.90 40.09 7.83
C GLY A 471 36.57 40.51 9.14
N ILE A 472 37.78 41.05 8.99
CA ILE A 472 38.57 41.92 9.88
C ILE A 472 37.86 42.51 11.10
#